data_AF-A0A2D5VNW4-F1
#
_entry.id   AF-A0A2D5VNW4-F1
#
_cell.length_a   1.000
_cell.length_b   1.000
_cell.length_c   1.000
_cell.angle_alpha   90.00
_cell.angle_beta   90.00
_cell.angle_gamma   90.00
#
_symmetry.space_group_name_H-M   'P 1'
#
loop_
_entity.id
_entity.type
_entity.pdbx_description
1 polymer ?
#
loop_
_entity_poly.entity_id
_entity_poly.type
_entity_poly.pdbx_seq_one_letter_code
_entity_poly.pdbx_strand_id
1 'polypeptide(L)'
;MANSEQDHPFNSYFHLCGREFWTAIQNIPDVDIQCFDKIFEKVPESERMSEEQIKIQLIVNRYTNPICDSCWKKPSSKVKLYRCPECQIAMYCGDACLKAARPAHIRRCCRKDGPLDDGPQKIVFIIPK
;
A
#
# COMPACT_ATOMS: atom_id res chain seq x y z
N MET A 1 -31.48 28.07 3.27
CA MET A 1 -30.53 27.84 2.17
C MET A 1 -29.71 26.63 2.57
N ALA A 2 -29.97 25.49 1.93
CA ALA A 2 -29.29 24.23 2.19
C ALA A 2 -27.95 24.23 1.44
N ASN A 3 -26.84 24.10 2.17
CA ASN A 3 -25.60 23.61 1.60
C ASN A 3 -25.49 22.16 2.02
N SER A 4 -25.88 21.26 1.11
CA SER A 4 -25.62 19.83 1.22
C SER A 4 -24.10 19.64 1.16
N GLU A 5 -23.48 19.38 2.31
CA GLU A 5 -22.19 18.70 2.36
C GLU A 5 -22.35 17.39 1.61
N GLN A 6 -21.75 17.32 0.42
CA GLN A 6 -21.66 16.07 -0.31
C GLN A 6 -20.71 15.18 0.48
N ASP A 7 -21.29 14.21 1.20
CA ASP A 7 -20.57 13.11 1.84
C ASP A 7 -19.67 12.41 0.80
N HIS A 8 -18.38 12.74 0.84
CA HIS A 8 -17.39 12.00 0.08
C HIS A 8 -17.33 10.58 0.65
N PRO A 9 -17.42 9.51 -0.16
CA PRO A 9 -17.50 8.12 0.30
C PRO A 9 -16.25 7.60 1.05
N PHE A 10 -15.24 8.44 1.23
CA PHE A 10 -13.98 8.13 1.93
C PHE A 10 -13.98 8.54 3.41
N ASN A 11 -15.08 9.10 3.93
CA ASN A 11 -15.20 9.58 5.32
C ASN A 11 -15.12 8.45 6.38
N SER A 12 -15.21 7.18 5.99
CA SER A 12 -15.08 6.03 6.90
C SER A 12 -13.63 5.63 7.22
N TYR A 13 -12.63 6.20 6.54
CA TYR A 13 -11.21 5.90 6.76
C TYR A 13 -10.51 6.87 7.70
N PHE A 14 -11.23 7.76 8.41
CA PHE A 14 -10.63 8.80 9.26
C PHE A 14 -9.67 8.27 10.34
N HIS A 15 -9.78 7.01 10.77
CA HIS A 15 -8.83 6.37 11.69
C HIS A 15 -7.45 6.08 11.06
N LEU A 16 -7.33 6.14 9.74
CA LEU A 16 -6.09 5.96 8.98
C LEU A 16 -5.37 7.30 8.73
N CYS A 17 -5.93 8.46 9.06
CA CYS A 17 -5.33 9.78 8.76
C CYS A 17 -4.17 10.20 9.70
N GLY A 18 -3.40 9.24 10.23
CA GLY A 18 -2.22 9.50 11.05
C GLY A 18 -1.00 9.93 10.24
N ARG A 19 0.00 10.52 10.91
CA ARG A 19 1.29 10.87 10.27
C ARG A 19 1.89 9.66 9.55
N GLU A 20 1.78 8.46 10.13
CA GLU A 20 2.35 7.25 9.53
C GLU A 20 1.72 6.88 8.18
N PHE A 21 0.43 7.18 7.98
CA PHE A 21 -0.26 6.88 6.73
C PHE A 21 0.21 7.80 5.60
N TRP A 22 0.36 9.09 5.89
CA TRP A 22 0.93 10.04 4.93
C TRP A 22 2.40 9.74 4.63
N THR A 23 3.17 9.33 5.63
CA THR A 23 4.53 8.81 5.42
C THR A 23 4.53 7.59 4.51
N ALA A 24 3.57 6.67 4.66
CA ALA A 24 3.45 5.51 3.77
C ALA A 24 3.11 5.93 2.33
N ILE A 25 2.16 6.83 2.14
CA ILE A 25 1.79 7.37 0.81
C ILE A 25 3.01 7.96 0.10
N GLN A 26 3.81 8.77 0.82
CA GLN A 26 5.01 9.40 0.27
C GLN A 26 6.13 8.41 -0.06
N ASN A 27 6.10 7.21 0.53
CA ASN A 27 7.12 6.18 0.37
C ASN A 27 6.72 5.06 -0.58
N ILE A 28 5.60 5.17 -1.27
CA ILE A 28 5.26 4.24 -2.36
C ILE A 28 6.33 4.35 -3.46
N PRO A 29 6.93 3.22 -3.91
CA PRO A 29 7.78 3.14 -5.08
C PRO A 29 7.02 3.48 -6.38
N ASP A 30 7.67 4.24 -7.27
CA ASP A 30 7.06 4.68 -8.53
C ASP A 30 6.67 3.52 -9.44
N VAL A 31 7.43 2.42 -9.39
CA VAL A 31 7.14 1.21 -10.18
C VAL A 31 5.78 0.58 -9.85
N ASP A 32 5.26 0.75 -8.64
CA ASP A 32 3.92 0.28 -8.26
C ASP A 32 2.81 1.22 -8.71
N ILE A 33 3.13 2.49 -8.98
CA ILE A 33 2.20 3.42 -9.59
C ILE A 33 2.12 3.13 -11.08
N GLN A 34 3.27 2.96 -11.74
CA GLN A 34 3.38 2.64 -13.17
C GLN A 34 2.66 1.34 -13.56
N CYS A 35 2.44 0.41 -12.62
CA CYS A 35 1.67 -0.79 -12.93
C CYS A 35 0.21 -0.49 -13.32
N PHE A 36 -0.33 0.68 -12.96
CA PHE A 36 -1.65 1.15 -13.36
C PHE A 36 -1.71 1.66 -14.80
N ASP A 37 -0.59 2.02 -15.43
CA ASP A 37 -0.57 2.52 -16.81
C ASP A 37 -1.23 1.54 -17.78
N LYS A 38 -0.93 0.23 -17.60
CA LYS A 38 -1.52 -0.87 -18.39
C LYS A 38 -3.02 -1.02 -18.19
N ILE A 39 -3.55 -0.62 -17.02
CA ILE A 39 -4.99 -0.63 -16.76
C ILE A 39 -5.62 0.57 -17.45
N PHE A 40 -5.00 1.73 -17.30
CA PHE A 40 -5.48 2.99 -17.85
C PHE A 40 -5.51 3.00 -19.38
N GLU A 41 -4.68 2.20 -20.07
CA GLU A 41 -4.81 1.94 -21.50
C GLU A 41 -6.22 1.48 -21.91
N LYS A 42 -6.95 0.78 -21.01
CA LYS A 42 -8.29 0.24 -21.26
C LYS A 42 -9.42 1.01 -20.59
N VAL A 43 -9.10 2.07 -19.85
CA VAL A 43 -10.06 2.86 -19.06
C VAL A 43 -10.14 4.27 -19.63
N PRO A 44 -11.35 4.81 -19.90
CA PRO A 44 -11.53 6.20 -20.32
C PRO A 44 -10.87 7.17 -19.34
N GLU A 45 -10.28 8.24 -19.85
CA GLU A 45 -9.55 9.20 -19.00
C GLU A 45 -10.40 9.78 -17.85
N SER A 46 -11.70 10.02 -18.11
CA SER A 46 -12.67 10.49 -17.12
C SER A 46 -12.91 9.53 -15.95
N GLU A 47 -12.55 8.25 -16.10
CA GLU A 47 -12.71 7.21 -15.09
C GLU A 47 -11.37 6.80 -14.44
N ARG A 48 -10.25 7.40 -14.88
CA ARG A 48 -8.94 7.10 -14.30
C ARG A 48 -8.79 7.71 -12.93
N MET A 49 -8.18 6.95 -12.02
CA MET A 49 -7.80 7.45 -10.71
C MET A 49 -6.60 8.39 -10.84
N SER A 50 -6.57 9.45 -10.02
CA SER A 50 -5.37 10.26 -9.87
C SER A 50 -4.24 9.45 -9.22
N GLU A 51 -2.99 9.88 -9.40
CA GLU A 51 -1.84 9.25 -8.74
C GLU A 51 -2.00 9.20 -7.21
N GLU A 52 -2.55 10.26 -6.62
CA GLU A 52 -2.82 10.31 -5.18
C GLU A 52 -3.85 9.25 -4.77
N GLN A 53 -4.95 9.12 -5.53
CA GLN A 53 -5.96 8.09 -5.29
C GLN A 53 -5.37 6.68 -5.42
N ILE A 54 -4.50 6.45 -6.41
CA ILE A 54 -3.76 5.20 -6.55
C ILE A 54 -2.94 4.93 -5.29
N LYS A 55 -2.10 5.89 -4.86
CA LYS A 55 -1.27 5.75 -3.67
C LYS A 55 -2.08 5.44 -2.42
N ILE A 56 -3.19 6.15 -2.21
CA ILE A 56 -4.11 5.89 -1.10
C ILE A 56 -4.63 4.45 -1.16
N GLN A 57 -5.11 4.01 -2.33
CA GLN A 57 -5.64 2.65 -2.49
C GLN A 57 -4.59 1.58 -2.22
N LEU A 58 -3.34 1.81 -2.67
CA LEU A 58 -2.20 0.93 -2.41
C LEU A 58 -1.94 0.77 -0.91
N ILE A 59 -1.90 1.87 -0.15
CA ILE A 59 -1.69 1.82 1.31
C ILE A 59 -2.89 1.19 2.01
N VAL A 60 -4.12 1.54 1.63
CA VAL A 60 -5.33 0.96 2.22
C VAL A 60 -5.35 -0.56 2.04
N ASN A 61 -5.06 -1.06 0.84
CA ASN A 61 -4.98 -2.51 0.57
C ASN A 61 -3.92 -3.20 1.44
N ARG A 62 -2.74 -2.59 1.60
CA ARG A 62 -1.66 -3.12 2.46
C ARG A 62 -2.06 -3.16 3.92
N TYR A 63 -2.66 -2.08 4.42
CA TYR A 63 -3.00 -1.94 5.83
C TYR A 63 -4.20 -2.81 6.25
N THR A 64 -5.15 -3.03 5.34
CA THR A 64 -6.35 -3.83 5.60
C THR A 64 -6.13 -5.33 5.47
N ASN A 65 -5.07 -5.78 4.79
CA ASN A 65 -4.71 -7.18 4.67
C ASN A 65 -3.26 -7.43 5.15
N PRO A 66 -2.93 -7.15 6.42
CA PRO A 66 -1.55 -7.18 6.91
C PRO A 66 -0.96 -8.60 6.87
N ILE A 67 0.28 -8.70 6.42
CA ILE A 67 1.04 -9.95 6.32
C ILE A 67 2.53 -9.65 6.51
N CYS A 68 3.30 -10.62 7.00
CA CYS A 68 4.75 -10.45 7.10
C CYS A 68 5.41 -10.50 5.71
N ASP A 69 6.17 -9.47 5.34
CA ASP A 69 6.90 -9.41 4.06
C ASP A 69 8.02 -10.45 3.92
N SER A 70 8.41 -11.11 5.01
CA SER A 70 9.45 -12.16 4.99
C SER A 70 8.88 -13.57 4.99
N CYS A 71 7.96 -13.87 5.91
CA CYS A 71 7.50 -15.24 6.15
C CYS A 71 6.01 -15.46 5.80
N TRP A 72 5.35 -14.41 5.31
CA TRP A 72 3.98 -14.43 4.80
C TRP A 72 2.92 -14.87 5.82
N LYS A 73 3.25 -14.83 7.12
CA LYS A 73 2.27 -15.08 8.18
C LYS A 73 1.39 -13.85 8.37
N LYS A 74 0.08 -14.09 8.44
CA LYS A 74 -0.92 -13.08 8.86
C LYS A 74 -0.89 -12.89 10.39
N PRO A 75 -1.34 -11.73 10.90
CA PRO A 75 -1.42 -11.52 12.34
C PRO A 75 -2.42 -12.49 12.96
N SER A 76 -2.13 -12.91 14.18
CA SER A 76 -2.97 -13.80 15.00
C SER A 76 -2.70 -13.53 16.48
N SER A 77 -3.35 -14.25 17.39
CA SER A 77 -3.06 -14.17 18.83
C SER A 77 -1.58 -14.43 19.17
N LYS A 78 -0.87 -15.20 18.33
CA LYS A 78 0.54 -15.56 18.50
C LYS A 78 1.50 -14.79 17.60
N VAL A 79 0.98 -14.06 16.61
CA VAL A 79 1.80 -13.33 15.63
C VAL A 79 1.35 -11.89 15.60
N LYS A 80 2.22 -11.00 16.09
CA LYS A 80 2.06 -9.55 15.90
C LYS A 80 2.88 -9.12 14.68
N LEU A 81 2.43 -8.07 14.01
CA LEU A 81 3.17 -7.45 12.91
C LEU A 81 3.52 -6.01 13.29
N TYR A 82 4.73 -5.62 12.94
CA TYR A 82 5.27 -4.30 13.18
C TYR A 82 5.61 -3.66 11.84
N ARG A 83 5.15 -2.43 11.65
CA ARG A 83 5.51 -1.63 10.48
C ARG A 83 6.96 -1.16 10.59
N CYS A 84 7.65 -1.06 9.46
CA CYS A 84 8.92 -0.37 9.39
C CYS A 84 8.71 1.11 9.77
N PRO A 85 9.46 1.66 10.74
CA PRO A 85 9.25 3.02 11.20
C PRO A 85 9.56 4.08 10.13
N GLU A 86 10.43 3.76 9.17
CA GLU A 86 10.87 4.67 8.12
C GLU A 86 9.83 4.78 6.99
N CYS A 87 9.54 3.66 6.30
CA CYS A 87 8.62 3.71 5.17
C CYS A 87 7.15 3.58 5.58
N GLN A 88 6.85 3.03 6.76
CA GLN A 88 5.49 2.68 7.22
C GLN A 88 4.73 1.66 6.35
N ILE A 89 5.33 1.16 5.28
CA ILE A 89 4.67 0.23 4.35
C ILE A 89 4.94 -1.23 4.72
N ALA A 90 6.22 -1.61 4.84
CA ALA A 90 6.60 -3.01 5.08
C ALA A 90 6.28 -3.44 6.51
N MET A 91 5.85 -4.69 6.68
CA MET A 91 5.44 -5.27 7.96
C MET A 91 6.19 -6.58 8.24
N TYR A 92 6.63 -6.75 9.49
CA TYR A 92 7.39 -7.92 9.90
C TYR A 92 6.89 -8.47 11.24
N CYS A 93 7.00 -9.78 11.44
CA CYS A 93 6.71 -10.39 12.73
C CYS A 93 7.69 -9.97 13.84
N GLY A 94 8.88 -9.50 13.45
CA GLY A 94 9.95 -9.08 14.34
C GLY A 94 11.29 -9.02 13.59
N ASP A 95 12.36 -8.74 14.34
CA ASP A 95 13.69 -8.43 13.79
C ASP A 95 14.27 -9.54 12.91
N ALA A 96 14.00 -10.81 13.22
CA ALA A 96 14.48 -11.93 12.42
C ALA A 96 13.93 -11.87 10.98
N CYS A 97 12.62 -11.57 10.84
CA CYS A 97 11.97 -11.41 9.53
C CYS A 97 12.47 -10.15 8.80
N LEU A 98 12.66 -9.03 9.52
CA LEU A 98 13.23 -7.81 8.93
C LEU A 98 14.64 -8.05 8.40
N LYS A 99 15.51 -8.71 9.18
CA LYS A 99 16.89 -9.03 8.77
C LYS A 99 16.92 -9.92 7.54
N ALA A 100 16.07 -10.96 7.50
CA ALA A 100 15.98 -11.86 6.36
C ALA A 100 15.49 -11.15 5.08
N ALA A 101 14.51 -10.25 5.20
CA ALA A 101 13.96 -9.49 4.07
C ALA A 101 14.76 -8.22 3.72
N ARG A 102 15.78 -7.85 4.51
CA ARG A 102 16.52 -6.57 4.38
C ARG A 102 17.01 -6.26 2.95
N PRO A 103 17.59 -7.22 2.18
CA PRO A 103 18.04 -6.93 0.81
C PRO A 103 16.92 -6.46 -0.11
N ALA A 104 15.73 -7.07 -0.01
CA ALA A 104 14.55 -6.65 -0.77
C ALA A 104 13.95 -5.36 -0.20
N HIS A 105 13.92 -5.23 1.13
CA HIS A 105 13.38 -4.06 1.81
C HIS A 105 14.12 -2.77 1.45
N ILE A 106 15.46 -2.75 1.39
CA ILE A 106 16.24 -1.53 1.10
C ILE A 106 15.90 -0.96 -0.27
N ARG A 107 15.65 -1.82 -1.26
CA ARG A 107 15.23 -1.40 -2.61
C ARG A 107 13.91 -0.63 -2.57
N ARG A 108 12.99 -1.05 -1.71
CA ARG A 108 11.66 -0.44 -1.54
C ARG A 108 11.71 0.80 -0.63
N CYS A 109 12.35 0.67 0.52
CA CYS A 109 12.36 1.68 1.59
C CYS A 109 13.27 2.87 1.28
N CYS A 110 14.50 2.62 0.82
CA CYS A 110 15.52 3.67 0.68
C CYS A 110 15.69 4.14 -0.77
N ARG A 111 15.50 3.24 -1.74
CA ARG A 111 15.78 3.54 -3.16
C ARG A 111 14.53 3.74 -4.01
N LYS A 112 13.37 3.30 -3.52
CA LYS A 112 12.07 3.30 -4.23
C LYS A 112 12.16 2.72 -5.65
N ASP A 113 13.17 1.89 -5.90
CA ASP A 113 13.51 1.34 -7.22
C ASP A 113 12.91 -0.05 -7.45
N GLY A 114 12.42 -0.69 -6.38
CA GLY A 114 11.83 -2.02 -6.41
C GLY A 114 10.32 -2.02 -6.15
N PRO A 115 9.56 -2.96 -6.74
CA PRO A 115 8.12 -3.08 -6.55
C PRO A 115 7.77 -3.40 -5.10
N LEU A 116 6.64 -2.90 -4.59
CA LEU A 116 6.12 -3.09 -3.24
C LEU A 116 5.98 -4.56 -2.89
N ASP A 117 5.53 -5.40 -3.82
CA ASP A 117 5.56 -6.86 -3.68
C ASP A 117 5.91 -7.59 -4.96
N ASP A 118 6.74 -8.61 -4.79
CA ASP A 118 6.87 -9.76 -5.67
C ASP A 118 6.27 -11.05 -5.05
N GLY A 119 5.85 -10.99 -3.79
CA GLY A 119 5.25 -12.07 -3.02
C GLY A 119 3.73 -11.94 -2.85
N PRO A 120 3.18 -12.30 -1.67
CA PRO A 120 1.75 -12.61 -1.51
C PRO A 120 0.82 -11.38 -1.54
N GLN A 121 1.31 -10.15 -1.38
CA GLN A 121 0.50 -8.94 -1.61
C GLN A 121 0.83 -8.26 -2.94
N LYS A 122 1.41 -9.01 -3.89
CA LYS A 122 1.55 -8.55 -5.27
C LYS A 122 0.18 -8.13 -5.79
N ILE A 123 0.14 -6.94 -6.35
CA ILE A 123 -1.10 -6.37 -6.86
C ILE A 123 -1.40 -7.02 -8.20
N VAL A 124 -2.59 -7.59 -8.28
CA VAL A 124 -3.11 -8.23 -9.48
C VAL A 124 -4.40 -7.54 -9.84
N PHE A 125 -4.44 -6.96 -11.03
CA PHE A 125 -5.65 -6.36 -11.57
C PHE A 125 -6.39 -7.43 -12.37
N ILE A 126 -7.63 -7.69 -11.96
CA ILE A 126 -8.54 -8.54 -12.73
C ILE A 126 -9.36 -7.59 -13.59
N ILE A 127 -9.07 -7.56 -14.89
CA ILE A 127 -9.86 -6.81 -15.86
C ILE A 127 -10.93 -7.78 -16.39
N PRO A 128 -12.21 -7.65 -15.98
CA PRO A 128 -13.27 -8.48 -16.54
C PRO A 128 -13.35 -8.27 -18.05
N LYS A 129 -13.56 -9.36 -18.78
CA LYS A 129 -13.73 -9.35 -20.24
C LYS A 129 -15.08 -8.79 -20.63
#